data_AF-A0A522M2Y5-F1
#
_entry.id   AF-A0A522M2Y5-F1
#
_cell.length_a   1.000
_cell.length_b   1.000
_cell.length_c   1.000
_cell.angle_alpha   90.00
_cell.angle_beta   90.00
_cell.angle_gamma   90.00
#
_symmetry.space_group_name_H-M   'P 1'
#
loop_
_entity.id
_entity.type
_entity.pdbx_description
1 polymer ?
#
loop_
_entity_poly.entity_id
_entity_poly.type
_entity_poly.pdbx_seq_one_letter_code
_entity_poly.pdbx_strand_id
1 'polypeptide(L)' 'MAAKKDQLLTLSQAGKRYGYSSDYFRRLAEKGRLTAQKVGHAWVTTANDVETFLESREQRGVYKKKSIRK' A
#
# COMPACT_ATOMS: atom_id res chain seq x y z
N MET A 1 -8.87 15.76 -18.59
CA MET A 1 -7.65 15.84 -17.75
C MET A 1 -7.20 14.43 -17.42
N ALA A 2 -6.12 13.95 -18.03
CA ALA A 2 -5.65 12.59 -17.84
C ALA A 2 -5.17 12.41 -16.40
N ALA A 3 -5.90 11.60 -15.62
CA ALA A 3 -5.47 11.15 -14.31
C ALA A 3 -4.12 10.46 -14.48
N LYS A 4 -3.05 11.06 -13.97
CA LYS A 4 -1.72 10.44 -13.89
C LYS A 4 -1.78 9.26 -12.93
N LYS A 5 -2.34 8.13 -13.37
CA LYS A 5 -2.47 6.90 -12.60
C LYS A 5 -1.12 6.22 -12.36
N ASP A 6 -0.09 6.61 -13.10
CA ASP A 6 1.26 6.04 -13.05
C ASP A 6 2.30 6.95 -12.35
N GLN A 7 1.87 8.05 -11.72
CA GLN A 7 2.85 8.89 -11.05
C GLN A 7 3.41 8.17 -9.82
N LEU A 8 4.71 7.83 -9.86
CA LEU A 8 5.45 7.34 -8.71
C LEU A 8 5.45 8.41 -7.62
N LEU A 9 4.92 8.04 -6.46
CA LEU A 9 4.84 8.85 -5.26
C LEU A 9 5.77 8.25 -4.22
N THR A 10 6.48 9.09 -3.48
CA THR A 10 7.15 8.63 -2.26
C THR A 10 6.11 8.31 -1.20
N LEU A 11 6.44 7.44 -0.24
CA LEU A 11 5.54 7.14 0.87
C LEU A 11 5.14 8.39 1.68
N SER A 12 6.01 9.40 1.75
CA SER A 12 5.70 10.68 2.38
C SER A 12 4.64 11.46 1.60
N GLN A 13 4.73 11.49 0.27
CA GLN A 13 3.71 12.11 -0.58
C GLN A 13 2.38 11.36 -0.53
N ALA A 14 2.41 10.02 -0.60
CA ALA A 14 1.22 9.20 -0.42
C ALA A 14 0.59 9.45 0.96
N GLY A 15 1.40 9.50 2.02
CA GLY A 15 0.95 9.84 3.37
C GLY A 15 0.16 11.14 3.43
N LYS A 16 0.75 12.22 2.92
CA LYS A 16 0.10 13.54 2.88
C LYS A 16 -1.18 13.55 2.04
N ARG A 17 -1.20 12.82 0.92
CA ARG A 17 -2.33 12.78 -0.01
C ARG A 17 -3.53 12.02 0.54
N TYR A 18 -3.28 10.87 1.17
CA TYR A 18 -4.33 9.96 1.65
C TYR A 18 -4.59 10.09 3.17
N GLY A 19 -3.90 11.00 3.87
CA GLY A 19 -4.10 11.24 5.30
C GLY A 19 -3.48 10.18 6.22
N TYR A 20 -2.44 9.49 5.76
CA TYR A 20 -1.73 8.45 6.53
C TYR A 20 -0.28 8.85 6.80
N SER A 21 0.39 8.15 7.72
CA SER A 21 1.82 8.32 7.96
C SER A 21 2.67 7.59 6.92
N SER A 22 3.83 8.15 6.60
CA SER A 22 4.84 7.49 5.75
C SER A 22 5.24 6.12 6.31
N ASP A 23 5.38 6.01 7.62
CA ASP A 23 5.74 4.77 8.32
C ASP A 23 4.64 3.71 8.22
N TYR A 24 3.37 4.12 8.17
CA TYR A 24 2.26 3.21 7.95
C TYR A 24 2.37 2.54 6.58
N PHE A 25 2.56 3.33 5.53
CA PHE A 25 2.74 2.78 4.19
C PHE A 25 4.03 1.96 4.05
N ARG A 26 5.10 2.34 4.77
CA ARG A 26 6.35 1.58 4.78
C ARG A 26 6.12 0.18 5.38
N ARG A 27 5.46 0.11 6.53
CA ARG A 27 5.09 -1.17 7.16
C ARG A 27 4.20 -2.03 6.26
N LEU A 28 3.33 -1.42 5.45
CA LEU A 28 2.50 -2.14 4.49
C LEU A 28 3.32 -2.69 3.31
N ALA A 29 4.25 -1.89 2.78
CA ALA A 29 5.18 -2.29 1.75
C ALA A 29 6.10 -3.43 2.21
N GLU A 30 6.69 -3.32 3.40
CA GLU A 30 7.54 -4.35 4.01
C GLU A 30 6.78 -5.67 4.25
N LYS A 31 5.47 -5.60 4.51
CA LYS A 31 4.61 -6.77 4.66
C LYS A 31 4.08 -7.34 3.35
N GLY A 32 4.41 -6.72 2.20
CA GLY A 32 3.87 -7.08 0.89
C GLY A 32 2.37 -6.85 0.75
N ARG A 33 1.78 -6.00 1.61
CA ARG A 33 0.35 -5.65 1.59
C ARG A 33 0.03 -4.50 0.65
N LEU A 34 1.01 -3.64 0.41
CA LEU A 34 0.95 -2.53 -0.53
C LEU A 34 2.05 -2.74 -1.55
N THR A 35 1.71 -2.63 -2.84
CA THR A 35 2.72 -2.64 -3.90
C THR A 35 3.55 -1.36 -3.80
N ALA A 36 4.81 -1.53 -3.47
CA ALA A 36 5.78 -0.45 -3.45
C ALA A 36 7.15 -1.00 -3.84
N GLN A 37 7.95 -0.16 -4.48
CA GLN A 37 9.30 -0.49 -4.90
C GLN A 37 10.30 0.32 -4.07
N LYS A 38 11.40 -0.33 -3.71
CA LYS A 38 12.51 0.36 -3.03
C LYS A 38 13.46 0.91 -4.10
N VAL A 39 13.53 2.23 -4.18
CA VAL A 39 14.42 2.95 -5.10
C VAL A 39 15.47 3.68 -4.26
N GLY A 40 16.69 3.13 -4.25
CA GLY A 40 17.75 3.58 -3.36
C GLY A 40 17.39 3.41 -1.88
N HIS A 41 17.36 4.53 -1.14
CA HIS A 41 16.97 4.55 0.28
C HIS A 41 15.48 4.82 0.51
N ALA A 42 14.72 5.17 -0.53
CA ALA A 42 13.32 5.52 -0.42
C ALA A 42 12.42 4.40 -0.95
N TRP A 43 11.24 4.30 -0.36
CA TRP A 43 10.15 3.50 -0.91
C TRP A 43 9.24 4.41 -1.74
N VAL A 44 8.86 3.92 -2.92
CA VAL A 44 7.94 4.58 -3.84
C VAL A 44 6.78 3.66 -4.18
N THR A 45 5.60 4.23 -4.34
CA THR A 45 4.36 3.53 -4.68
C THR A 45 3.59 4.37 -5.68
N THR A 46 2.64 3.78 -6.40
CA THR A 46 1.76 4.55 -7.28
C THR A 46 0.49 4.94 -6.53
N ALA A 47 -0.17 6.01 -6.98
CA ALA A 47 -1.51 6.36 -6.49
C ALA A 47 -2.49 5.17 -6.68
N ASN A 48 -2.40 4.50 -7.83
CA ASN A 48 -3.24 3.36 -8.17
C ASN A 48 -3.06 2.18 -7.21
N ASP A 49 -1.82 1.85 -6.81
CA ASP A 49 -1.56 0.78 -5.85
C ASP A 49 -2.09 1.11 -4.45
N VAL A 50 -1.98 2.36 -4.03
CA VAL A 50 -2.53 2.82 -2.75
C VAL A 50 -4.05 2.78 -2.77
N GLU A 51 -4.68 3.26 -3.84
CA GLU A 51 -6.14 3.19 -4.04
C GLU A 51 -6.61 1.73 -4.07
N THR A 52 -5.96 0.87 -4.87
CA THR A 52 -6.24 -0.57 -4.92
C THR A 52 -6.10 -1.21 -3.54
N PHE A 53 -5.10 -0.83 -2.75
CA PHE A 53 -4.94 -1.30 -1.38
C PHE A 53 -6.07 -0.82 -0.46
N LEU A 54 -6.48 0.45 -0.58
CA LEU A 54 -7.57 1.03 0.20
C LEU A 54 -8.92 0.41 -0.16
N GLU A 55 -9.17 0.13 -1.44
CA GLU A 55 -10.35 -0.58 -1.94
C GLU A 55 -10.33 -2.05 -1.52
N SER A 56 -9.18 -2.73 -1.64
CA SER A 56 -8.99 -4.11 -1.17
C SER A 56 -8.92 -4.23 0.36
N ARG A 57 -8.94 -3.12 1.11
CA ARG A 57 -8.92 -3.15 2.59
C ARG A 57 -10.16 -3.85 3.14
N GLU A 58 -11.28 -3.83 2.43
CA GLU A 58 -12.38 -4.74 2.71
C GLU A 58 -11.93 -6.19 2.44
N GLN A 59 -11.85 -6.98 3.51
CA GLN A 59 -11.81 -8.46 3.52
C GLN A 59 -10.46 -9.21 3.52
N ARG A 60 -9.32 -8.64 3.93
CA ARG A 60 -8.13 -9.49 4.30
C ARG A 60 -7.69 -9.42 5.76
N GLY A 61 -8.38 -8.61 6.56
CA GLY A 61 -8.30 -8.64 8.03
C GLY A 61 -9.09 -9.77 8.68
N VAL A 62 -9.76 -10.63 7.90
CA VAL A 62 -10.32 -11.90 8.40
C VAL A 62 -9.17 -12.87 8.63
N TYR A 63 -8.66 -12.83 9.86
CA TYR A 63 -8.06 -13.94 10.60
C TYR A 63 -7.97 -15.25 9.79
N LYS A 64 -6.75 -15.73 9.50
CA LYS A 64 -6.52 -17.09 8.96
C LYS A 64 -7.39 -18.07 9.74
N LYS A 65 -8.46 -18.59 9.13
CA LYS A 65 -9.22 -19.71 9.71
C LYS A 65 -8.24 -20.87 9.80
N LYS A 66 -7.90 -21.22 11.04
CA LYS A 66 -6.97 -22.28 11.42
C LYS A 66 -7.31 -23.53 10.60
N SER A 67 -6.30 -24.07 9.93
CA SER A 67 -6.33 -25.37 9.26
C SER A 67 -6.94 -26.42 10.19
N ILE A 68 -8.14 -26.89 9.88
CA ILE A 68 -8.65 -28.15 10.43
C ILE A 68 -8.07 -29.22 9.52
N ARG A 69 -6.98 -29.86 9.98
CA ARG A 69 -6.59 -31.17 9.46
C ARG A 69 -7.61 -32.18 10.01
N LYS A 70 -8.22 -32.97 9.14
CA LYS A 70 -8.90 -34.22 9.49
C LYS A 70 -8.43 -35.29 8.53
#